data_AF-H0GRH7-F1
#
_entry.id   AF-H0GRH7-F1
#
_cell.length_a   1.000
_cell.length_b   1.000
_cell.length_c   1.000
_cell.angle_alpha   90.00
_cell.angle_beta   90.00
_cell.angle_gamma   90.00
#
_symmetry.space_group_name_H-M   'P 1'
#
loop_
_entity.id
_entity.type
_entity.pdbx_description
1 polymer ?
#
loop_
_entity_poly.entity_id
_entity_poly.type
_entity_poly.pdbx_seq_one_letter_code
_entity_poly.pdbx_strand_id
1 'polypeptide(L)'
;MSQSNASLVPEGNQGSLQEDVNFDFNGVPGQALDAVRMRLAQLTHSLRRIRDEMSKAELPQWYTLQSQLNVTLSQLVSVTSTLQHFQETLDSTVVYPLPKFPTTSHESLVTTLLRKKNIPEVDEWMKYVREASGISTNLLKDEEMAKLLQQDKEITNWARTTFGKEYEKHDFKHEEAIDEEDVSLLVRDSKSS
;
A
#
# COMPACT_ATOMS: atom_id res chain seq x y z
N MET A 1 -56.48 -9.78 -60.61
CA MET A 1 -56.12 -8.91 -59.46
C MET A 1 -56.16 -9.80 -58.22
N SER A 2 -55.12 -10.07 -57.46
CA SER A 2 -53.70 -9.68 -57.48
C SER A 2 -52.92 -10.86 -56.88
N GLN A 3 -51.74 -11.14 -57.44
CA GLN A 3 -50.72 -11.92 -56.74
C GLN A 3 -50.20 -11.10 -55.55
N SER A 4 -49.78 -11.75 -54.48
CA SER A 4 -48.70 -11.26 -53.62
C SER A 4 -48.05 -12.45 -52.90
N ASN A 5 -46.86 -12.75 -53.41
CA ASN A 5 -45.83 -13.62 -52.88
C ASN A 5 -45.29 -12.98 -51.58
N ALA A 6 -45.15 -13.72 -50.49
CA ALA A 6 -44.38 -13.28 -49.33
C ALA A 6 -43.60 -14.45 -48.72
N SER A 7 -42.29 -14.27 -48.75
CA SER A 7 -41.23 -15.23 -48.49
C SER A 7 -41.28 -15.94 -47.15
N LEU A 8 -40.82 -17.19 -47.21
CA LEU A 8 -40.08 -17.88 -46.16
C LEU A 8 -39.08 -16.93 -45.48
N VAL A 9 -39.29 -16.66 -44.18
CA VAL A 9 -38.22 -16.31 -43.26
C VAL A 9 -38.42 -17.21 -42.04
N PRO A 10 -37.52 -18.18 -41.78
CA PRO A 10 -37.50 -18.81 -40.48
C PRO A 10 -37.04 -17.74 -39.50
N GLU A 11 -37.89 -17.38 -38.53
CA GLU A 11 -37.48 -16.57 -37.40
C GLU A 11 -36.25 -17.21 -36.80
N GLY A 12 -35.10 -16.58 -37.04
CA GLY A 12 -33.87 -16.91 -36.39
C GLY A 12 -34.14 -16.81 -34.90
N ASN A 13 -34.10 -17.96 -34.24
CA ASN A 13 -33.98 -18.12 -32.81
C ASN A 13 -32.77 -17.28 -32.39
N GLN A 14 -33.00 -15.98 -32.11
CA GLN A 14 -32.06 -15.16 -31.38
C GLN A 14 -32.04 -15.75 -29.99
N GLY A 15 -31.16 -16.73 -29.81
CA GLY A 15 -30.90 -17.37 -28.55
C GLY A 15 -30.53 -16.28 -27.55
N SER A 16 -31.51 -15.91 -26.73
CA SER A 16 -31.30 -15.30 -25.43
C SER A 16 -30.53 -16.30 -24.57
N LEU A 17 -29.21 -16.44 -24.84
CA LEU A 17 -28.25 -17.06 -23.92
C LEU A 17 -27.93 -16.09 -22.77
N GLN A 18 -28.94 -15.42 -22.23
CA GLN A 18 -28.92 -14.90 -20.87
C GLN A 18 -29.77 -15.87 -20.06
N GLU A 19 -29.30 -17.11 -19.94
CA GLU A 19 -29.64 -17.90 -18.77
C GLU A 19 -29.07 -17.13 -17.58
N ASP A 20 -29.91 -16.86 -16.58
CA ASP A 20 -29.52 -16.46 -15.25
C ASP A 20 -28.71 -17.59 -14.60
N VAL A 21 -27.49 -17.80 -15.08
CA VAL A 21 -26.56 -18.75 -14.49
C VAL A 21 -26.20 -18.20 -13.11
N ASN A 22 -26.76 -18.84 -12.08
CA ASN A 22 -26.45 -18.54 -10.70
C ASN A 22 -25.06 -19.12 -10.41
N PHE A 23 -24.04 -18.25 -10.47
CA PHE A 23 -22.66 -18.63 -10.25
C PHE A 23 -22.43 -18.88 -8.76
N ASP A 24 -21.82 -20.02 -8.44
CA ASP A 24 -21.43 -20.33 -7.06
C ASP A 24 -20.17 -19.52 -6.68
N PHE A 25 -20.33 -18.60 -5.73
CA PHE A 25 -19.26 -17.73 -5.22
C PHE A 25 -18.67 -18.22 -3.89
N ASN A 26 -19.01 -19.43 -3.42
CA ASN A 26 -18.61 -19.94 -2.10
C ASN A 26 -17.09 -20.06 -1.89
N GLY A 27 -16.28 -20.02 -2.96
CA GLY A 27 -14.81 -20.06 -2.90
C GLY A 27 -14.11 -18.70 -2.97
N VAL A 28 -14.84 -17.58 -3.11
CA VAL A 28 -14.21 -16.26 -3.24
C VAL A 28 -13.96 -15.67 -1.84
N PRO A 29 -12.71 -15.28 -1.51
CA PRO A 29 -12.39 -14.68 -0.21
C PRO A 29 -12.87 -13.22 -0.16
N GLY A 30 -14.19 -13.03 -0.10
CA GLY A 30 -14.84 -11.72 -0.15
C GLY A 30 -14.46 -10.82 1.03
N GLN A 31 -14.28 -11.39 2.23
CA GLN A 31 -13.91 -10.63 3.43
C GLN A 31 -12.51 -10.00 3.31
N ALA A 32 -11.52 -10.78 2.86
CA ALA A 32 -10.15 -10.30 2.67
C ALA A 32 -10.11 -9.21 1.59
N LEU A 33 -10.80 -9.45 0.47
CA LEU A 33 -10.88 -8.50 -0.63
C LEU A 33 -11.58 -7.19 -0.20
N ASP A 34 -12.67 -7.27 0.55
CA ASP A 34 -13.40 -6.09 1.01
C ASP A 34 -12.59 -5.26 2.01
N ALA A 35 -11.88 -5.93 2.92
CA ALA A 35 -10.94 -5.27 3.83
C ALA A 35 -9.84 -4.51 3.06
N VAL A 36 -9.22 -5.15 2.07
CA VAL A 36 -8.21 -4.50 1.20
C VAL A 36 -8.83 -3.36 0.39
N ARG A 37 -10.03 -3.56 -0.17
CA ARG A 37 -10.77 -2.54 -0.92
C ARG A 37 -11.02 -1.29 -0.09
N MET A 38 -11.48 -1.46 1.14
CA MET A 38 -11.75 -0.35 2.06
C MET A 38 -10.46 0.46 2.31
N ARG A 39 -9.33 -0.21 2.54
CA ARG A 39 -8.03 0.44 2.78
C ARG A 39 -7.47 1.13 1.54
N LEU A 40 -7.59 0.51 0.36
CA LEU A 40 -7.21 1.13 -0.91
C LEU A 40 -8.06 2.35 -1.25
N ALA A 41 -9.36 2.32 -0.93
CA ALA A 41 -10.24 3.48 -1.09
C ALA A 41 -9.81 4.65 -0.20
N GLN A 42 -9.46 4.36 1.06
CA GLN A 42 -8.92 5.36 1.99
C GLN A 42 -7.63 5.99 1.46
N LEU A 43 -6.66 5.15 1.03
CA LEU A 43 -5.40 5.62 0.45
C LEU A 43 -5.62 6.47 -0.80
N THR A 44 -6.51 6.03 -1.69
CA THR A 44 -6.85 6.77 -2.92
C THR A 44 -7.44 8.14 -2.59
N HIS A 45 -8.30 8.21 -1.58
CA HIS A 45 -8.88 9.48 -1.13
C HIS A 45 -7.81 10.43 -0.58
N SER A 46 -6.87 9.93 0.23
CA SER A 46 -5.76 10.72 0.76
C SER A 46 -4.80 11.20 -0.32
N LEU A 47 -4.44 10.33 -1.27
CA LEU A 47 -3.61 10.70 -2.42
C LEU A 47 -4.29 11.74 -3.31
N ARG A 48 -5.61 11.59 -3.55
CA ARG A 48 -6.39 12.59 -4.29
C ARG A 48 -6.32 13.94 -3.58
N ARG A 49 -6.50 13.95 -2.26
CA ARG A 49 -6.42 15.18 -1.46
C ARG A 49 -5.05 15.86 -1.58
N ILE A 50 -3.94 15.12 -1.48
CA ILE A 50 -2.60 15.66 -1.69
C ILE A 50 -2.44 16.21 -3.11
N ARG A 51 -2.87 15.46 -4.12
CA ARG A 51 -2.82 15.90 -5.52
C ARG A 51 -3.60 17.20 -5.72
N ASP A 52 -4.80 17.29 -5.15
CA ASP A 52 -5.64 18.47 -5.28
C ASP A 52 -5.00 19.69 -4.57
N GLU A 53 -4.36 19.49 -3.40
CA GLU A 53 -3.55 20.53 -2.74
C GLU A 53 -2.33 20.95 -3.56
N MET A 54 -1.61 20.01 -4.19
CA MET A 54 -0.46 20.32 -5.06
C MET A 54 -0.86 20.93 -6.41
N SER A 55 -2.11 20.75 -6.84
CA SER A 55 -2.63 21.35 -8.08
C SER A 55 -3.00 22.82 -7.95
N LYS A 56 -3.02 23.36 -6.71
CA LYS A 56 -3.28 24.77 -6.46
C LYS A 56 -2.09 25.61 -6.95
N ALA A 57 -2.39 26.79 -7.50
CA ALA A 57 -1.38 27.69 -8.05
C ALA A 57 -0.44 28.28 -6.99
N GLU A 58 -0.88 28.33 -5.73
CA GLU A 58 -0.05 28.71 -4.59
C GLU A 58 0.35 27.47 -3.80
N LEU A 59 1.65 27.31 -3.54
CA LEU A 59 2.16 26.22 -2.73
C LEU A 59 1.54 26.31 -1.32
N PRO A 60 0.87 25.25 -0.84
CA PRO A 60 0.31 25.24 0.50
C PRO A 60 1.41 25.37 1.55
N GLN A 61 1.05 25.85 2.73
CA GLN A 61 1.96 25.91 3.87
C GLN A 61 2.57 24.52 4.15
N TRP A 62 3.89 24.47 4.36
CA TRP A 62 4.66 23.24 4.54
C TRP A 62 4.07 22.30 5.60
N TYR A 63 3.63 22.85 6.74
CA TYR A 63 3.02 22.07 7.83
C TYR A 63 1.75 21.31 7.39
N THR A 64 0.93 21.94 6.55
CA THR A 64 -0.28 21.31 6.01
C THR A 64 0.09 20.13 5.10
N LEU A 65 1.11 20.30 4.26
CA LEU A 65 1.60 19.24 3.38
C LEU A 65 2.21 18.08 4.18
N GLN A 66 3.04 18.39 5.17
CA GLN A 66 3.64 17.39 6.06
C GLN A 66 2.57 16.57 6.79
N SER A 67 1.53 17.24 7.32
CA SER A 67 0.42 16.56 8.00
C SER A 67 -0.33 15.61 7.05
N GLN A 68 -0.64 16.05 5.83
CA GLN A 68 -1.29 15.21 4.83
C GLN A 68 -0.42 14.02 4.41
N LEU A 69 0.89 14.22 4.29
CA LEU A 69 1.85 13.17 3.99
C LEU A 69 1.91 12.14 5.12
N ASN A 70 1.94 12.57 6.38
CA ASN A 70 1.93 11.67 7.54
C ASN A 70 0.66 10.82 7.60
N VAL A 71 -0.50 11.41 7.30
CA VAL A 71 -1.77 10.68 7.19
C VAL A 71 -1.69 9.63 6.07
N THR A 72 -1.17 10.02 4.90
CA THR A 72 -1.02 9.11 3.76
C THR A 72 -0.05 7.97 4.06
N LEU A 73 1.06 8.26 4.74
CA LEU A 73 2.02 7.25 5.18
C LEU A 73 1.36 6.26 6.15
N SER A 74 0.57 6.75 7.10
CA SER A 74 -0.17 5.90 8.04
C SER A 74 -1.17 4.99 7.32
N GLN A 75 -1.86 5.52 6.29
CA GLN A 75 -2.77 4.73 5.47
C GLN A 75 -2.04 3.69 4.60
N LEU A 76 -0.87 4.04 4.05
CA LEU A 76 -0.04 3.11 3.29
C LEU A 76 0.42 1.95 4.18
N VAL A 77 0.92 2.24 5.38
CA VAL A 77 1.29 1.21 6.37
C VAL A 77 0.09 0.33 6.73
N SER A 78 -1.09 0.92 6.90
CA SER A 78 -2.32 0.18 7.15
C SER A 78 -2.69 -0.77 6.00
N VAL A 79 -2.57 -0.33 4.75
CA VAL A 79 -2.78 -1.16 3.56
C VAL A 79 -1.77 -2.30 3.52
N THR A 80 -0.48 -2.02 3.70
CA THR A 80 0.59 -3.03 3.69
C THR A 80 0.38 -4.09 4.76
N SER A 81 0.03 -3.69 5.99
CA SER A 81 -0.27 -4.62 7.08
C SER A 81 -1.48 -5.51 6.76
N THR A 82 -2.53 -4.94 6.16
CA THR A 82 -3.73 -5.70 5.76
C THR A 82 -3.40 -6.69 4.64
N LEU A 83 -2.59 -6.30 3.65
CA LEU A 83 -2.14 -7.18 2.58
C LEU A 83 -1.27 -8.32 3.10
N GLN A 84 -0.35 -8.04 4.03
CA GLN A 84 0.47 -9.07 4.67
C GLN A 84 -0.38 -10.06 5.46
N HIS A 85 -1.41 -9.58 6.17
CA HIS A 85 -2.31 -10.45 6.93
C HIS A 85 -3.09 -11.43 6.04
N PHE A 86 -3.52 -11.00 4.86
CA PHE A 86 -4.27 -11.83 3.90
C PHE A 86 -3.41 -12.41 2.77
N GLN A 87 -2.08 -12.37 2.89
CA GLN A 87 -1.18 -12.71 1.80
C GLN A 87 -1.42 -14.14 1.28
N GLU A 88 -1.51 -15.12 2.16
CA GLU A 88 -1.71 -16.53 1.79
C GLU A 88 -2.98 -16.74 0.96
N THR A 89 -4.09 -16.13 1.38
CA THR A 89 -5.38 -16.21 0.68
C THR A 89 -5.37 -15.48 -0.66
N LEU A 90 -4.73 -14.30 -0.72
CA LEU A 90 -4.65 -13.50 -1.94
C LEU A 90 -3.71 -14.14 -2.98
N ASP A 91 -2.61 -14.76 -2.54
CA ASP A 91 -1.65 -15.44 -3.42
C ASP A 91 -2.26 -16.70 -4.04
N SER A 92 -3.13 -17.43 -3.33
CA SER A 92 -3.85 -18.59 -3.88
C SER A 92 -5.01 -18.22 -4.81
N THR A 93 -5.47 -16.97 -4.79
CA THR A 93 -6.66 -16.54 -5.54
C THR A 93 -6.30 -16.16 -6.97
N VAL A 94 -6.99 -16.78 -7.95
CA VAL A 94 -6.84 -16.44 -9.38
C VAL A 94 -7.99 -15.53 -9.80
N VAL A 95 -7.65 -14.40 -10.40
CA VAL A 95 -8.63 -13.40 -10.85
C VAL A 95 -9.00 -13.63 -12.30
N TYR A 96 -10.29 -13.84 -12.57
CA TYR A 96 -10.86 -13.90 -13.92
C TYR A 96 -12.01 -12.89 -14.07
N PRO A 97 -12.24 -12.34 -15.28
CA PRO A 97 -13.39 -11.49 -15.53
C PRO A 97 -14.68 -12.28 -15.32
N LEU A 98 -15.73 -11.59 -14.84
CA LEU A 98 -17.04 -12.21 -14.68
C LEU A 98 -17.61 -12.65 -16.04
N PRO A 99 -18.36 -13.76 -16.12
CA PRO A 99 -18.99 -14.22 -17.36
C PRO A 99 -19.97 -13.21 -17.98
N LYS A 100 -20.52 -12.30 -17.16
CA LYS A 100 -21.39 -11.19 -17.58
C LYS A 100 -20.61 -10.01 -18.19
N PHE A 101 -19.28 -9.99 -18.08
CA PHE A 101 -18.45 -8.91 -18.59
C PHE A 101 -18.18 -9.12 -20.10
N PRO A 102 -18.47 -8.13 -20.98
CA PRO A 102 -18.27 -8.25 -22.42
C PRO A 102 -16.77 -8.23 -22.76
N THR A 103 -16.16 -9.42 -22.70
CA THR A 103 -14.69 -9.60 -22.80
C THR A 103 -14.16 -9.28 -24.20
N THR A 104 -14.97 -9.49 -25.25
CA THR A 104 -14.59 -9.24 -26.65
C THR A 104 -14.62 -7.77 -27.06
N SER A 105 -15.48 -6.95 -26.45
CA SER A 105 -15.59 -5.52 -26.79
C SER A 105 -14.57 -4.64 -26.06
N HIS A 106 -14.09 -5.08 -24.89
CA HIS A 106 -13.20 -4.31 -24.02
C HIS A 106 -11.93 -5.09 -23.62
N GLU A 107 -11.39 -5.90 -24.53
CA GLU A 107 -10.20 -6.72 -24.29
C GLU A 107 -8.98 -5.87 -23.87
N SER A 108 -8.76 -4.72 -24.51
CA SER A 108 -7.65 -3.81 -24.21
C SER A 108 -7.71 -3.23 -22.79
N LEU A 109 -8.92 -3.02 -22.26
CA LEU A 109 -9.12 -2.52 -20.91
C LEU A 109 -8.83 -3.62 -19.88
N VAL A 110 -9.33 -4.84 -20.11
CA VAL A 110 -9.13 -5.99 -19.21
C VAL A 110 -7.65 -6.34 -19.10
N THR A 111 -6.96 -6.41 -20.25
CA THR A 111 -5.52 -6.70 -20.30
C THR A 111 -4.69 -5.64 -19.58
N THR A 112 -5.14 -4.39 -19.55
CA THR A 112 -4.49 -3.30 -18.80
C THR A 112 -4.78 -3.38 -17.30
N LEU A 113 -6.04 -3.62 -16.89
CA LEU A 113 -6.43 -3.66 -15.48
C LEU A 113 -5.93 -4.90 -14.73
N LEU A 114 -5.89 -6.06 -15.39
CA LEU A 114 -5.41 -7.32 -14.81
C LEU A 114 -3.90 -7.52 -14.98
N ARG A 115 -3.18 -6.53 -15.50
CA ARG A 115 -1.73 -6.59 -15.66
C ARG A 115 -1.06 -6.68 -14.28
N LYS A 116 -0.36 -7.79 -14.03
CA LYS A 116 0.52 -7.96 -12.85
C LYS A 116 1.93 -7.41 -13.05
N LYS A 117 2.30 -7.00 -14.27
CA LYS A 117 3.64 -6.49 -14.57
C LYS A 117 3.79 -5.07 -14.02
N ASN A 118 4.82 -4.86 -13.20
CA ASN A 118 5.19 -3.56 -12.64
C ASN A 118 5.37 -2.48 -13.71
N ILE A 119 5.36 -1.22 -13.26
CA ILE A 119 5.67 -0.07 -14.09
C ILE A 119 7.16 -0.08 -14.47
N PRO A 120 7.51 0.35 -15.71
CA PRO A 120 8.87 0.22 -16.22
C PRO A 120 9.92 0.97 -15.39
N GLU A 121 9.55 2.11 -14.80
CA GLU A 121 10.43 2.89 -13.92
C GLU A 121 10.85 2.10 -12.66
N VAL A 122 9.92 1.34 -12.08
CA VAL A 122 10.21 0.49 -10.91
C VAL A 122 11.08 -0.69 -11.31
N ASP A 123 10.89 -1.27 -12.50
CA ASP A 123 11.76 -2.33 -13.03
C ASP A 123 13.20 -1.82 -13.24
N GLU A 124 13.37 -0.60 -13.74
CA GLU A 124 14.67 0.05 -13.89
C GLU A 124 15.35 0.28 -12.54
N TRP A 125 14.62 0.80 -11.55
CA TRP A 125 15.16 0.97 -10.20
C TRP A 125 15.55 -0.36 -9.55
N MET A 126 14.76 -1.42 -9.74
CA MET A 126 15.11 -2.76 -9.26
C MET A 126 16.39 -3.27 -9.93
N LYS A 127 16.57 -3.02 -11.22
CA LYS A 127 17.80 -3.37 -11.94
C LYS A 127 19.00 -2.58 -11.42
N TYR A 128 18.85 -1.27 -11.24
CA TYR A 128 19.88 -0.40 -10.67
C TYR A 128 20.30 -0.87 -9.28
N VAL A 129 19.35 -1.21 -8.40
CA VAL A 129 19.65 -1.73 -7.06
C VAL A 129 20.42 -3.05 -7.13
N ARG A 130 20.06 -3.96 -8.04
CA ARG A 130 20.80 -5.22 -8.23
C ARG A 130 22.24 -4.97 -8.67
N GLU A 131 22.45 -4.06 -9.61
CA GLU A 131 23.79 -3.69 -10.09
C GLU A 131 24.62 -2.97 -9.01
N ALA A 132 24.01 -2.02 -8.29
CA ALA A 132 24.64 -1.25 -7.22
C ALA A 132 24.95 -2.10 -5.99
N SER A 133 24.16 -3.14 -5.72
CA SER A 133 24.37 -4.01 -4.57
C SER A 133 25.68 -4.80 -4.65
N GLY A 134 26.32 -4.89 -5.83
CA GLY A 134 27.58 -5.63 -6.02
C GLY A 134 27.45 -7.15 -5.81
N ILE A 135 26.28 -7.62 -5.34
CA ILE A 135 25.89 -9.00 -5.15
C ILE A 135 25.50 -9.53 -6.53
N SER A 136 26.49 -9.72 -7.39
CA SER A 136 26.34 -10.74 -8.42
C SER A 136 26.15 -12.06 -7.69
N THR A 137 25.07 -12.77 -7.99
CA THR A 137 24.64 -14.09 -7.45
C THR A 137 25.69 -15.21 -7.56
N ASN A 138 26.94 -14.88 -7.88
CA ASN A 138 28.01 -15.77 -8.28
C ASN A 138 29.20 -15.80 -7.29
N LEU A 139 29.20 -14.98 -6.22
CA LEU A 139 30.39 -14.81 -5.36
C LEU A 139 30.22 -15.24 -3.89
N LEU A 140 29.01 -15.29 -3.36
CA LEU A 140 28.72 -15.75 -1.99
C LEU A 140 27.64 -16.81 -2.06
N LYS A 141 27.78 -17.90 -1.29
CA LYS A 141 26.71 -18.90 -1.20
C LYS A 141 25.50 -18.22 -0.57
N ASP A 142 24.30 -18.44 -1.13
CA ASP A 142 23.05 -17.84 -0.64
C ASP A 142 22.83 -18.07 0.88
N GLU A 143 23.36 -19.18 1.42
CA GLU A 143 23.35 -19.49 2.84
C GLU A 143 24.19 -18.53 3.70
N GLU A 144 25.34 -18.07 3.21
CA GLU A 144 26.21 -17.13 3.94
C GLU A 144 25.58 -15.73 3.96
N MET A 145 24.97 -15.32 2.85
CA MET A 145 24.18 -14.09 2.76
C MET A 145 22.99 -14.10 3.72
N ALA A 146 22.28 -15.22 3.80
CA ALA A 146 21.15 -15.37 4.73
C ALA A 146 21.61 -15.27 6.19
N LYS A 147 22.77 -15.85 6.54
CA LYS A 147 23.34 -15.74 7.89
C LYS A 147 23.76 -14.31 8.23
N LEU A 148 24.40 -13.60 7.31
CA LEU A 148 24.77 -12.18 7.51
C LEU A 148 23.53 -11.30 7.72
N LEU A 149 22.50 -11.49 6.89
CA LEU A 149 21.25 -10.74 7.01
C LEU A 149 20.52 -11.03 8.34
N GLN A 150 20.63 -12.26 8.84
CA GLN A 150 20.10 -12.61 10.16
C GLN A 150 20.86 -11.90 11.29
N GLN A 151 22.20 -11.83 11.21
CA GLN A 151 23.01 -11.07 12.16
C GLN A 151 22.67 -9.58 12.15
N ASP A 152 22.50 -8.98 10.98
CA ASP A 152 22.12 -7.56 10.85
C ASP A 152 20.74 -7.27 11.47
N LYS A 153 19.78 -8.20 11.33
CA LYS A 153 18.48 -8.10 12.01
C LYS A 153 18.62 -8.15 13.52
N GLU A 154 19.48 -9.02 14.04
CA GLU A 154 19.74 -9.14 15.48
C GLU A 154 20.37 -7.85 16.03
N ILE A 155 21.34 -7.26 15.32
CA ILE A 155 21.95 -5.98 15.67
C ILE A 155 20.90 -4.84 15.68
N THR A 156 20.06 -4.78 14.65
CA THR A 156 19.00 -3.77 14.55
C THR A 156 17.99 -3.89 15.70
N ASN A 157 17.63 -5.12 16.06
CA ASN A 157 16.74 -5.39 17.19
C ASN A 157 17.41 -5.03 18.53
N TRP A 158 18.69 -5.37 18.72
CA TRP A 158 19.46 -4.97 19.90
C TRP A 158 19.46 -3.44 20.07
N ALA A 159 19.74 -2.69 19.00
CA ALA A 159 19.72 -1.24 19.02
C ALA A 159 18.34 -0.70 19.45
N ARG A 160 17.26 -1.21 18.85
CA ARG A 160 15.88 -0.85 19.22
C ARG A 160 15.59 -1.09 20.70
N THR A 161 15.99 -2.25 21.24
CA THR A 161 15.75 -2.56 22.66
C THR A 161 16.57 -1.68 23.60
N THR A 162 17.79 -1.31 23.20
CA THR A 162 18.67 -0.43 23.98
C THR A 162 18.10 0.98 24.04
N PHE A 163 17.65 1.52 22.90
CA PHE A 163 16.96 2.81 22.86
C PHE A 163 15.66 2.79 23.67
N GLY A 164 14.89 1.70 23.62
CA GLY A 164 13.68 1.55 24.44
C GLY A 164 13.97 1.62 25.94
N LYS A 165 14.98 0.88 26.41
CA LYS A 165 15.39 0.88 27.82
C LYS A 165 15.88 2.25 28.31
N GLU A 166 16.66 2.94 27.48
CA GLU A 166 17.12 4.29 27.85
C GLU A 166 15.95 5.28 27.86
N TYR A 167 15.04 5.20 26.89
CA TYR A 167 13.85 6.06 26.86
C TYR A 167 12.93 5.84 28.08
N GLU A 168 12.72 4.59 28.51
CA GLU A 168 11.93 4.26 29.71
C GLU A 168 12.55 4.76 31.01
N LYS A 169 13.86 5.01 31.02
CA LYS A 169 14.61 5.49 32.20
C LYS A 169 14.43 7.00 32.43
N HIS A 170 14.12 7.78 31.39
CA HIS A 170 13.95 9.23 31.48
C HIS A 170 12.46 9.59 31.50
N ASP A 171 11.97 10.14 32.62
CA ASP A 171 10.61 10.69 32.69
C ASP A 171 10.61 12.17 32.27
N PHE A 172 10.36 12.39 30.97
CA PHE A 172 10.30 13.73 30.36
C PHE A 172 9.17 14.63 30.90
N LYS A 173 8.28 14.13 31.78
CA LYS A 173 7.24 14.95 32.41
C LYS A 173 7.68 15.70 33.66
N HIS A 174 8.78 15.28 34.31
CA HIS A 174 9.21 15.85 35.59
C HIS A 174 10.38 16.84 35.47
N GLU A 175 10.97 17.02 34.28
CA GLU A 175 12.11 17.95 34.09
C GLU A 175 11.72 19.44 34.15
N GLU A 176 10.45 19.82 33.97
CA GLU A 176 10.00 21.21 34.15
C GLU A 176 9.93 21.65 35.62
N ALA A 177 10.07 20.73 36.59
CA ALA A 177 9.98 21.05 38.03
C ALA A 177 11.33 21.37 38.68
N ILE A 178 12.46 21.29 37.96
CA ILE A 178 13.80 21.42 38.54
C ILE A 178 14.34 22.87 38.50
N ASP A 179 13.66 23.80 37.83
CA ASP A 179 14.21 25.15 37.62
C ASP A 179 13.88 26.20 38.72
N GLU A 180 13.06 25.90 39.74
CA GLU A 180 12.76 26.88 40.81
C GLU A 180 13.69 26.83 42.04
N GLU A 181 14.30 25.67 42.37
CA GLU A 181 15.25 25.59 43.49
C GLU A 181 16.66 26.09 43.13
N ASP A 182 17.12 25.89 41.89
CA ASP A 182 18.47 26.29 41.48
C ASP A 182 18.63 27.80 41.23
N VAL A 183 17.54 28.52 40.91
CA VAL A 183 17.55 29.99 40.79
C VAL A 183 17.76 30.67 42.15
N SER A 184 17.33 30.02 43.24
CA SER A 184 17.46 30.54 44.61
C SER A 184 18.89 30.47 45.17
N LEU A 185 19.71 29.54 44.65
CA LEU A 185 21.12 29.41 45.05
C LEU A 185 22.03 30.43 44.36
N LEU A 186 21.73 30.81 43.10
CA LEU A 186 22.55 31.78 42.35
C LEU A 186 22.37 33.25 42.82
N VAL A 187 21.24 33.59 43.45
CA VAL A 187 20.99 34.94 43.97
C VAL A 187 21.70 35.19 45.31
N ARG A 188 22.01 34.13 46.08
CA ARG A 188 22.69 34.28 47.39
C ARG A 188 24.17 34.61 47.26
N ASP A 189 24.83 34.11 46.20
CA ASP A 189 26.27 34.32 46.00
C ASP A 189 26.62 35.68 45.36
N SER A 190 25.64 36.41 44.84
CA SER A 190 25.86 37.69 44.14
C SER A 190 25.68 38.94 45.01
N LYS A 191 25.48 38.82 46.34
CA LYS A 191 25.29 39.96 47.25
C LYS A 191 26.37 40.15 48.34
N SER A 192 27.57 39.59 48.16
CA SER A 192 28.70 39.85 49.06
C SER A 192 29.99 40.11 48.29
N SER A 193 30.14 41.32 47.74
CA SER A 193 31.38 42.08 47.63
C SER A 193 31.08 43.50 47.16
#